data_AF-A0AAE6QAJ1-F1
#
_entry.id   AF-A0AAE6QAJ1-F1
#
_cell.length_a   1.000
_cell.length_b   1.000
_cell.length_c   1.000
_cell.angle_alpha   90.00
_cell.angle_beta   90.00
_cell.angle_gamma   90.00
#
_symmetry.space_group_name_H-M   'P 1'
#
loop_
_entity.id
_entity.type
_entity.pdbx_description
1 polymer ?
#
loop_
_entity_poly.entity_id
_entity_poly.type
_entity_poly.pdbx_seq_one_letter_code
_entity_poly.pdbx_strand_id
1 'polypeptide(L)'
;MQTHYILLIVFLLVIALLGIIFWAIKTLRENEQFYYKSNIIDNKINDISYKWFVKFLVNSQFTIDKLCLRLPIQNRYEVNDQFKESTDQMRVCIDVFVDRQTPLKSDTIYDDYDSTMKSMKSLLDKAIDNYPESCKVEMCNHFADMCSFIKSDIEDLLEKDVVLGKANVSSCHAKCNQVNI
;
A
#
# COMPACT_ATOMS: atom_id res chain seq x y z
N MET A 1 -32.62 -21.12 -54.94
CA MET A 1 -32.58 -19.79 -54.30
C MET A 1 -32.54 -19.91 -52.78
N GLN A 2 -33.56 -20.50 -52.11
CA GLN A 2 -33.61 -20.59 -50.64
C GLN A 2 -32.45 -21.34 -49.97
N THR A 3 -31.93 -22.42 -50.57
CA THR A 3 -30.84 -23.23 -49.99
C THR A 3 -29.51 -22.49 -49.89
N HIS A 4 -29.25 -21.54 -50.80
CA HIS A 4 -28.04 -20.70 -50.74
C HIS A 4 -28.13 -19.63 -49.64
N TYR A 5 -29.33 -19.09 -49.38
CA TYR A 5 -29.53 -18.15 -48.28
C TYR A 5 -29.33 -18.82 -46.91
N ILE A 6 -29.79 -20.06 -46.74
CA ILE A 6 -29.59 -20.82 -45.49
C ILE A 6 -28.09 -21.07 -45.25
N LEU A 7 -27.34 -21.48 -46.27
CA LEU A 7 -25.89 -21.66 -46.18
C LEU A 7 -25.15 -20.37 -45.81
N LEU A 8 -25.56 -19.24 -46.38
CA LEU A 8 -24.96 -17.94 -46.10
C LEU A 8 -25.20 -17.48 -44.65
N ILE A 9 -26.41 -17.72 -44.12
CA ILE A 9 -26.78 -17.41 -42.74
C ILE A 9 -25.98 -18.27 -41.76
N VAL A 10 -25.86 -19.57 -42.03
CA VAL A 10 -25.06 -20.49 -41.19
C VAL A 10 -23.59 -20.06 -41.17
N PHE A 11 -23.04 -19.66 -42.32
CA PHE A 11 -21.65 -19.21 -42.42
C PHE A 11 -21.40 -17.91 -41.63
N LEU A 12 -22.32 -16.94 -41.69
CA LEU A 12 -22.26 -15.71 -40.90
C LEU A 12 -22.34 -15.98 -39.39
N LEU A 13 -23.16 -16.94 -38.99
CA LEU A 13 -23.29 -17.38 -37.59
C LEU A 13 -21.98 -17.97 -37.06
N VAL A 14 -21.29 -18.79 -37.86
CA VAL A 14 -19.98 -19.37 -37.49
C VAL A 14 -18.92 -18.27 -37.32
N ILE A 15 -18.88 -17.29 -38.23
CA ILE A 15 -17.94 -16.16 -38.12
C ILE A 15 -18.22 -15.31 -36.87
N ALA A 16 -19.49 -15.03 -36.57
CA ALA A 16 -19.86 -14.27 -35.39
C ALA A 16 -19.45 -15.00 -34.09
N LEU A 17 -19.67 -16.32 -34.03
CA LEU A 17 -19.26 -17.16 -32.90
C LEU A 17 -17.73 -17.12 -32.68
N LEU A 18 -16.95 -17.24 -33.76
CA LEU A 18 -15.48 -17.15 -33.68
C LEU A 18 -15.02 -15.77 -33.20
N GLY A 19 -15.70 -14.70 -33.62
CA GLY A 19 -15.44 -13.33 -33.15
C GLY A 19 -15.68 -13.17 -31.65
N ILE A 20 -16.78 -13.73 -31.13
CA ILE A 20 -17.11 -13.69 -29.70
C ILE A 20 -16.08 -14.49 -28.88
N ILE A 21 -15.68 -15.68 -29.35
CA ILE A 21 -14.68 -16.51 -28.68
C ILE A 21 -13.32 -15.79 -28.64
N PHE A 22 -12.90 -15.17 -29.75
CA PHE A 22 -11.65 -14.42 -29.80
C PHE A 22 -11.66 -13.22 -28.84
N TRP A 23 -12.77 -12.49 -28.78
CA TRP A 23 -12.96 -11.41 -27.81
C TRP A 23 -12.88 -11.92 -26.37
N ALA A 24 -13.58 -13.00 -26.05
CA ALA A 24 -13.57 -13.60 -24.72
C ALA A 24 -12.15 -14.00 -24.27
N ILE A 25 -11.37 -14.65 -25.16
CA ILE A 25 -9.98 -15.03 -24.89
C ILE A 25 -9.10 -13.79 -24.68
N LYS A 26 -9.28 -12.75 -25.50
CA LYS A 26 -8.51 -11.50 -25.36
C LYS A 26 -8.81 -10.83 -24.01
N THR A 27 -10.08 -10.72 -23.64
CA THR A 27 -10.50 -10.15 -22.36
C THR A 27 -10.01 -10.97 -21.17
N LEU A 28 -10.06 -12.30 -21.25
CA LEU A 28 -9.51 -13.20 -20.22
C LEU A 28 -8.00 -12.98 -20.02
N ARG A 29 -7.26 -12.83 -21.12
CA ARG A 29 -5.80 -12.62 -21.09
C ARG A 29 -5.41 -11.26 -20.53
N GLU A 30 -6.17 -10.21 -20.88
CA GLU A 30 -5.99 -8.86 -20.34
C GLU A 30 -6.27 -8.84 -18.83
N ASN A 31 -7.33 -9.52 -18.38
CA ASN A 31 -7.63 -9.68 -16.96
C ASN A 31 -6.54 -10.46 -16.22
N GLU A 32 -6.08 -11.62 -16.74
CA GLU A 32 -5.00 -12.38 -16.11
C GLU A 32 -3.72 -11.56 -15.96
N GLN A 33 -3.32 -10.79 -16.97
CA GLN A 33 -2.16 -9.91 -16.87
C GLN A 33 -2.35 -8.80 -15.83
N PHE A 34 -3.56 -8.26 -15.71
CA PHE A 34 -3.91 -7.29 -14.68
C PHE A 34 -3.81 -7.90 -13.28
N TYR A 35 -4.39 -9.09 -13.08
CA TYR A 35 -4.30 -9.84 -11.82
C TYR A 35 -2.85 -10.19 -11.45
N TYR A 36 -2.03 -10.60 -12.43
CA TYR A 36 -0.65 -10.98 -12.18
C TYR A 36 0.22 -9.78 -11.80
N LYS A 37 0.00 -8.61 -12.44
CA LYS A 37 0.68 -7.36 -12.07
C LYS A 37 0.21 -6.84 -10.71
N SER A 38 -1.08 -6.92 -10.41
CA SER A 38 -1.63 -6.57 -9.09
C SER A 38 -0.91 -7.36 -7.99
N ASN A 39 -0.82 -8.68 -8.13
CA ASN A 39 -0.24 -9.55 -7.09
C ASN A 39 1.28 -9.27 -6.82
N ILE A 40 2.02 -8.77 -7.82
CA ILE A 40 3.43 -8.36 -7.64
C ILE A 40 3.53 -7.01 -6.92
N ILE A 41 2.59 -6.10 -7.16
CA ILE A 41 2.57 -4.76 -6.57
C ILE A 41 1.99 -4.78 -5.16
N ASP A 42 0.97 -5.61 -4.92
CA ASP A 42 0.34 -5.84 -3.61
C ASP A 42 1.39 -6.35 -2.60
N ASN A 43 2.27 -7.27 -3.04
CA ASN A 43 3.41 -7.72 -2.23
C ASN A 43 4.44 -6.60 -1.97
N LYS A 44 4.59 -5.61 -2.86
CA LYS A 44 5.56 -4.52 -2.67
C LYS A 44 5.10 -3.49 -1.65
N ILE A 45 3.81 -3.15 -1.60
CA ILE A 45 3.30 -2.26 -0.54
C ILE A 45 3.48 -2.91 0.82
N ASN A 46 3.13 -4.18 0.94
CA ASN A 46 3.38 -4.97 2.14
C ASN A 46 4.86 -4.92 2.55
N ASP A 47 5.77 -5.24 1.61
CA ASP A 47 7.22 -5.21 1.85
C ASP A 47 7.72 -3.82 2.29
N ILE A 48 7.27 -2.75 1.63
CA ILE A 48 7.67 -1.37 1.96
C ILE A 48 7.21 -1.00 3.37
N SER A 49 5.92 -1.18 3.67
CA SER A 49 5.33 -0.82 4.96
C SER A 49 6.00 -1.56 6.11
N TYR A 50 6.17 -2.88 5.96
CA TYR A 50 6.77 -3.71 7.02
C TYR A 50 8.27 -3.52 7.17
N LYS A 51 9.03 -3.32 6.10
CA LYS A 51 10.46 -3.00 6.14
C LYS A 51 10.72 -1.80 7.05
N TRP A 52 9.99 -0.70 6.82
CA TRP A 52 10.20 0.53 7.58
C TRP A 52 9.61 0.45 8.99
N PHE A 53 8.47 -0.23 9.17
CA PHE A 53 7.92 -0.49 10.49
C PHE A 53 8.88 -1.29 11.38
N VAL A 54 9.48 -2.37 10.87
CA VAL A 54 10.50 -3.13 11.62
C VAL A 54 11.70 -2.27 11.97
N LYS A 55 12.16 -1.40 11.05
CA LYS A 55 13.28 -0.49 11.32
C LYS A 55 12.95 0.52 12.43
N PHE A 56 11.72 1.04 12.43
CA PHE A 56 11.21 1.86 13.53
C PHE A 56 11.23 1.09 14.85
N LEU A 57 10.70 -0.13 14.90
CA LEU A 57 10.69 -0.95 16.11
C LEU A 57 12.10 -1.17 16.68
N VAL A 58 13.07 -1.49 15.82
CA VAL A 58 14.47 -1.70 16.24
C VAL A 58 15.08 -0.43 16.83
N ASN A 59 14.91 0.72 16.16
CA ASN A 59 15.44 2.00 16.64
C ASN A 59 14.79 2.43 17.96
N SER A 60 13.47 2.26 18.07
CA SER A 60 12.70 2.57 19.27
C SER A 60 13.03 1.66 20.44
N GLN A 61 13.24 0.36 20.20
CA GLN A 61 13.67 -0.58 21.23
C GLN A 61 15.02 -0.15 21.82
N PHE A 62 15.96 0.30 20.99
CA PHE A 62 17.25 0.79 21.48
C PHE A 62 17.09 2.03 22.37
N THR A 63 16.18 2.94 22.04
CA THR A 63 15.84 4.10 22.90
C THR A 63 15.25 3.64 24.24
N ILE A 64 14.35 2.65 24.22
CA ILE A 64 13.73 2.09 25.42
C ILE A 64 14.74 1.36 26.29
N ASP A 65 15.64 0.58 25.71
CA ASP A 65 16.68 -0.13 26.45
C ASP A 65 17.58 0.86 27.21
N LYS A 66 17.98 1.97 26.56
CA LYS A 66 18.70 3.06 27.23
C LYS A 66 17.92 3.68 28.39
N LEU A 67 16.60 3.86 28.22
CA LEU A 67 15.72 4.36 29.27
C LEU A 67 15.64 3.38 30.45
N CYS A 68 15.41 2.09 30.16
CA CYS A 68 15.32 1.02 31.14
C CYS A 68 16.59 0.88 31.99
N LEU A 69 17.78 1.07 31.42
CA LEU A 69 19.03 1.08 32.19
C LEU A 69 19.06 2.11 33.32
N ARG A 70 18.29 3.20 33.19
CA ARG A 70 18.22 4.30 34.17
C ARG A 70 17.10 4.13 35.21
N LEU A 71 16.23 3.12 35.03
CA LEU A 71 15.05 2.91 35.88
C LEU A 71 15.24 1.75 36.88
N PRO A 72 14.52 1.76 38.02
CA PRO A 72 14.36 0.58 38.88
C PRO A 72 13.74 -0.59 38.11
N ILE A 73 14.06 -1.84 38.49
CA ILE A 73 13.66 -3.06 37.75
C ILE A 73 12.14 -3.14 37.49
N GLN A 74 11.30 -2.83 38.49
CA GLN A 74 9.84 -2.88 38.34
C GLN A 74 9.33 -1.95 37.24
N ASN A 75 9.84 -0.72 37.19
CA ASN A 75 9.46 0.28 36.19
C ASN A 75 9.95 -0.08 34.77
N ARG A 76 10.98 -0.93 34.63
CA ARG A 76 11.47 -1.38 33.31
C ARG A 76 10.45 -2.27 32.61
N TYR A 77 9.81 -3.17 33.35
CA TYR A 77 8.78 -4.06 32.80
C TYR A 77 7.57 -3.25 32.34
N GLU A 78 7.09 -2.33 33.17
CA GLU A 78 5.95 -1.46 32.84
C GLU A 78 6.21 -0.62 31.58
N VAL A 79 7.39 0.00 31.47
CA VAL A 79 7.78 0.79 30.30
C VAL A 79 7.82 -0.07 29.03
N ASN A 80 8.41 -1.26 29.11
CA ASN A 80 8.55 -2.16 27.96
C ASN A 80 7.20 -2.75 27.53
N ASP A 81 6.36 -3.16 28.49
CA ASP A 81 5.04 -3.73 28.23
C ASP A 81 4.10 -2.69 27.60
N GLN A 82 4.09 -1.45 28.10
CA GLN A 82 3.32 -0.35 27.50
C GLN A 82 3.73 -0.07 26.07
N PHE A 83 5.03 -0.04 25.79
CA PHE A 83 5.49 0.15 24.43
C PHE A 83 5.11 -1.01 23.53
N LYS A 84 5.31 -2.24 24.00
CA LYS A 84 4.98 -3.45 23.25
C LYS A 84 3.50 -3.49 22.87
N GLU A 85 2.60 -3.21 23.82
CA GLU A 85 1.16 -3.15 23.55
C GLU A 85 0.83 -2.13 22.45
N SER A 86 1.44 -0.94 22.53
CA SER A 86 1.26 0.09 21.51
C SER A 86 1.81 -0.33 20.14
N THR A 87 2.97 -1.00 20.09
CA THR A 87 3.53 -1.50 18.83
C THR A 87 2.68 -2.59 18.19
N ASP A 88 2.03 -3.45 18.99
CA ASP A 88 1.09 -4.44 18.48
C ASP A 88 -0.14 -3.75 17.85
N GLN A 89 -0.65 -2.68 18.47
CA GLN A 89 -1.75 -1.89 17.91
C GLN A 89 -1.32 -1.12 16.64
N MET A 90 -0.10 -0.60 16.59
CA MET A 90 0.44 0.04 15.39
C MET A 90 0.61 -0.94 14.24
N ARG A 91 1.00 -2.19 14.53
CA ARG A 91 1.08 -3.25 13.51
C ARG A 91 -0.29 -3.47 12.87
N VAL A 92 -1.36 -3.51 13.67
CA VAL A 92 -2.73 -3.62 13.14
C VAL A 92 -3.07 -2.44 12.22
N CYS A 93 -2.60 -1.21 12.51
CA CYS A 93 -2.76 -0.09 11.59
C CYS A 93 -2.06 -0.34 10.24
N ILE A 94 -0.84 -0.89 10.25
CA ILE A 94 -0.12 -1.27 9.02
C ILE A 94 -0.87 -2.36 8.26
N ASP A 95 -1.37 -3.40 8.95
CA ASP A 95 -2.19 -4.45 8.32
C ASP A 95 -3.42 -3.88 7.62
N VAL A 96 -4.16 -3.01 8.31
CA VAL A 96 -5.34 -2.35 7.74
C VAL A 96 -4.97 -1.50 6.52
N PHE A 97 -3.83 -0.79 6.56
CA PHE A 97 -3.35 -0.03 5.42
C PHE A 97 -3.05 -0.94 4.22
N VAL A 98 -2.27 -2.00 4.42
CA VAL A 98 -1.90 -2.97 3.38
C VAL A 98 -3.14 -3.64 2.78
N ASP A 99 -4.09 -4.05 3.62
CA ASP A 99 -5.34 -4.68 3.19
C ASP A 99 -6.19 -3.73 2.32
N ARG A 100 -6.27 -2.45 2.68
CA ARG A 100 -7.02 -1.46 1.88
C ARG A 100 -6.39 -1.23 0.50
N GLN A 101 -5.07 -1.32 0.42
CA GLN A 101 -4.28 -1.18 -0.80
C GLN A 101 -4.11 -2.50 -1.57
N THR A 102 -4.82 -3.58 -1.21
CA THR A 102 -4.79 -4.85 -1.93
C THR A 102 -6.18 -5.14 -2.53
N PRO A 103 -6.39 -5.02 -3.86
CA PRO A 103 -5.42 -4.63 -4.88
C PRO A 103 -5.05 -3.14 -4.82
N LEU A 104 -3.90 -2.76 -5.37
CA LEU A 104 -3.40 -1.37 -5.38
C LEU A 104 -4.48 -0.35 -5.81
N LYS A 105 -4.73 0.66 -4.95
CA LYS A 105 -5.62 1.79 -5.24
C LYS A 105 -4.84 3.11 -5.20
N SER A 106 -4.24 3.48 -6.32
CA SER A 106 -3.44 4.72 -6.46
C SER A 106 -4.18 5.99 -6.01
N ASP A 107 -5.50 6.01 -6.14
CA ASP A 107 -6.31 7.21 -5.92
C ASP A 107 -6.58 7.45 -4.43
N THR A 108 -6.52 6.41 -3.58
CA THR A 108 -6.79 6.51 -2.13
C THR A 108 -5.56 6.25 -1.27
N ILE A 109 -4.45 5.81 -1.86
CA ILE A 109 -3.25 5.38 -1.13
C ILE A 109 -2.70 6.45 -0.17
N TYR A 110 -2.66 7.72 -0.58
CA TYR A 110 -2.15 8.80 0.27
C TYR A 110 -3.11 9.18 1.38
N ASP A 111 -4.42 9.16 1.12
CA ASP A 111 -5.44 9.43 2.14
C ASP A 111 -5.47 8.31 3.19
N ASP A 112 -5.41 7.05 2.76
CA ASP A 112 -5.33 5.89 3.63
C ASP A 112 -4.00 5.89 4.42
N TYR A 113 -2.89 6.24 3.77
CA TYR A 113 -1.59 6.41 4.41
C TYR A 113 -1.63 7.48 5.51
N ASP A 114 -2.09 8.70 5.20
CA ASP A 114 -2.16 9.81 6.15
C ASP A 114 -3.08 9.48 7.33
N SER A 115 -4.22 8.82 7.07
CA SER A 115 -5.14 8.35 8.10
C SER A 115 -4.45 7.34 9.03
N THR A 116 -3.76 6.36 8.45
CA THR A 116 -3.06 5.29 9.17
C THR A 116 -1.93 5.86 10.03
N MET A 117 -1.08 6.73 9.47
CA MET A 117 0.04 7.33 10.19
C MET A 117 -0.45 8.24 11.34
N LYS A 118 -1.58 8.95 11.17
CA LYS A 118 -2.20 9.70 12.27
C LYS A 118 -2.65 8.79 13.42
N SER A 119 -3.26 7.66 13.11
CA SER A 119 -3.66 6.66 14.13
C SER A 119 -2.43 6.10 14.84
N MET A 120 -1.40 5.69 14.11
CA MET A 120 -0.15 5.19 14.71
C MET A 120 0.53 6.24 15.57
N LYS A 121 0.58 7.50 15.13
CA LYS A 121 1.13 8.60 15.93
C LYS A 121 0.40 8.75 17.26
N SER A 122 -0.94 8.71 17.25
CA SER A 122 -1.71 8.79 18.50
C SER A 122 -1.42 7.63 19.46
N LEU A 123 -1.17 6.42 18.94
CA LEU A 123 -0.75 5.27 19.74
C LEU A 123 0.65 5.47 20.33
N LEU A 124 1.57 6.04 19.55
CA LEU A 124 2.93 6.33 19.98
C LEU A 124 2.91 7.36 21.11
N ASP A 125 2.22 8.49 20.89
CA ASP A 125 2.12 9.58 21.85
C ASP A 125 1.59 9.09 23.20
N LYS A 126 0.60 8.19 23.20
CA LYS A 126 0.07 7.55 24.42
C LYS A 126 1.10 6.66 25.11
N ALA A 127 1.84 5.85 24.35
CA ALA A 127 2.80 4.91 24.90
C ALA A 127 4.00 5.60 25.58
N ILE A 128 4.42 6.73 25.01
CA ILE A 128 5.60 7.47 25.48
C ILE A 128 5.22 8.63 26.41
N ASP A 129 3.96 8.84 26.76
CA ASP A 129 3.49 10.02 27.50
C ASP A 129 4.21 10.22 28.84
N ASN A 130 4.56 9.12 29.51
CA ASN A 130 5.27 9.14 30.79
C ASN A 130 6.81 9.12 30.64
N TYR A 131 7.33 9.11 29.42
CA TYR A 131 8.77 9.03 29.17
C TYR A 131 9.44 10.39 29.36
N PRO A 132 10.75 10.43 29.67
CA PRO A 132 11.51 11.68 29.66
C PRO A 132 11.47 12.35 28.28
N GLU A 133 11.46 13.68 28.24
CA GLU A 133 11.33 14.46 27.00
C GLU A 133 12.35 14.06 25.92
N SER A 134 13.60 13.83 26.31
CA SER A 134 14.65 13.35 25.39
C SER A 134 14.28 12.04 24.68
N CYS A 135 13.65 11.10 25.38
CA CYS A 135 13.18 9.83 24.83
C CYS A 135 11.99 10.08 23.89
N LYS A 136 11.05 10.93 24.30
CA LYS A 136 9.88 11.28 23.47
C LYS A 136 10.30 11.84 22.12
N VAL A 137 11.21 12.81 22.13
CA VAL A 137 11.73 13.44 20.91
C VAL A 137 12.43 12.41 20.02
N GLU A 138 13.29 11.55 20.59
CA GLU A 138 14.00 10.51 19.83
C GLU A 138 13.02 9.51 19.19
N MET A 139 11.99 9.08 19.92
CA MET A 139 10.93 8.18 19.43
C MET A 139 10.08 8.82 18.32
N CYS A 140 9.70 10.08 18.49
CA CYS A 140 8.97 10.84 17.47
C CYS A 140 9.80 11.03 16.20
N ASN A 141 11.11 11.24 16.32
CA ASN A 141 12.01 11.34 15.17
C ASN A 141 12.10 10.00 14.43
N HIS A 142 12.27 8.87 15.14
CA HIS A 142 12.26 7.54 14.51
C HIS A 142 10.95 7.27 13.75
N PHE A 143 9.82 7.72 14.31
CA PHE A 143 8.52 7.59 13.66
C PHE A 143 8.38 8.50 12.43
N ALA A 144 8.88 9.74 12.51
CA ALA A 144 8.89 10.67 11.37
C ALA A 144 9.75 10.14 10.21
N ASP A 145 10.91 9.57 10.52
CA ASP A 145 11.79 8.92 9.55
C ASP A 145 11.06 7.77 8.84
N MET A 146 10.42 6.87 9.61
CA MET A 146 9.63 5.77 9.07
C MET A 146 8.56 6.28 8.10
N CYS A 147 7.77 7.27 8.52
CA CYS A 147 6.76 7.89 7.67
C CYS A 147 7.37 8.41 6.36
N SER A 148 8.43 9.20 6.45
CA SER A 148 9.09 9.78 5.27
C SER A 148 9.57 8.72 4.30
N PHE A 149 10.16 7.63 4.81
CA PHE A 149 10.67 6.56 3.95
C PHE A 149 9.57 5.71 3.32
N ILE A 150 8.50 5.40 4.05
CA ILE A 150 7.34 4.69 3.48
C ILE A 150 6.74 5.52 2.36
N LYS A 151 6.49 6.82 2.60
CA LYS A 151 5.92 7.71 1.60
C LYS A 151 6.80 7.79 0.35
N SER A 152 8.10 7.98 0.52
CA SER A 152 9.05 8.04 -0.60
C SER A 152 9.12 6.72 -1.38
N ASP A 153 9.16 5.56 -0.71
CA ASP A 153 9.21 4.26 -1.39
C ASP A 153 7.88 3.95 -2.13
N ILE A 154 6.73 4.43 -1.61
CA ILE A 154 5.43 4.36 -2.30
C ILE A 154 5.39 5.27 -3.53
N GLU A 155 5.85 6.52 -3.41
CA GLU A 155 5.98 7.45 -4.53
C GLU A 155 6.82 6.83 -5.65
N ASP A 156 7.98 6.27 -5.30
CA ASP A 156 8.87 5.53 -6.20
C ASP A 156 8.19 4.33 -6.87
N LEU A 157 7.36 3.58 -6.13
CA LEU A 157 6.62 2.43 -6.63
C LEU A 157 5.59 2.88 -7.68
N LEU A 158 4.84 3.93 -7.38
CA LEU A 158 3.82 4.49 -8.25
C LEU A 158 4.45 5.11 -9.51
N GLU A 159 5.57 5.82 -9.38
CA GLU A 159 6.31 6.34 -10.53
C GLU A 159 6.82 5.22 -11.45
N LYS A 160 7.42 4.17 -10.89
CA LYS A 160 7.90 3.02 -11.66
C LYS A 160 6.77 2.27 -12.35
N ASP A 161 5.62 2.12 -11.69
CA ASP A 161 4.45 1.47 -12.31
C ASP A 161 3.78 2.36 -13.36
N VAL A 162 3.73 3.69 -13.17
CA VAL A 162 3.31 4.65 -14.19
C VAL A 162 4.26 4.64 -15.40
N VAL A 163 5.57 4.51 -15.19
CA VAL A 163 6.57 4.41 -16.26
C VAL A 163 6.50 3.07 -16.99
N LEU A 164 6.24 1.95 -16.29
CA LEU A 164 6.00 0.63 -16.91
C LEU A 164 4.59 0.52 -17.55
N GLY A 165 3.63 1.34 -17.10
CA GLY A 165 2.29 1.51 -17.66
C GLY A 165 2.22 2.48 -18.85
N LYS A 166 3.28 3.26 -19.10
CA LYS A 166 3.38 4.19 -20.25
C LYS A 166 3.61 3.52 -21.62
N ALA A 167 3.41 2.21 -21.72
CA ALA A 167 3.15 1.57 -23.01
C ALA A 167 1.65 1.53 -23.38
N ASN A 168 0.69 1.77 -22.45
CA ASN A 168 -0.73 1.86 -22.85
C ASN A 168 -1.73 2.47 -21.85
N VAL A 169 -1.34 3.33 -20.90
CA VAL A 169 -2.35 4.14 -20.18
C VAL A 169 -2.62 5.43 -20.95
N SER A 170 -3.56 5.35 -21.88
CA SER A 170 -4.19 6.52 -22.47
C SER A 170 -4.87 7.35 -21.37
N SER A 171 -4.12 8.35 -20.89
CA SER A 171 -4.58 9.66 -20.45
C SER A 171 -5.83 9.75 -19.55
N CYS A 172 -5.63 9.76 -18.24
CA CYS A 172 -6.44 10.62 -17.37
C CYS A 172 -5.74 11.97 -17.09
N HIS A 173 -4.42 12.06 -17.25
CA HIS A 173 -3.69 13.33 -17.07
C HIS A 173 -3.72 14.29 -18.27
N ALA A 174 -4.13 13.85 -19.46
CA ALA A 174 -4.24 14.76 -20.62
C ALA A 174 -5.46 15.71 -20.54
N LYS A 175 -6.36 15.55 -19.56
CA LYS A 175 -7.51 16.43 -19.37
C LYS A 175 -7.30 17.55 -18.33
N CYS A 176 -6.21 17.56 -17.56
CA CYS A 176 -5.95 18.66 -16.61
C CYS A 176 -5.22 19.87 -17.22
N ASN A 177 -4.79 19.82 -18.49
CA ASN A 177 -4.22 20.98 -19.21
C ASN A 177 -5.14 21.51 -20.33
N GLN A 178 -6.44 21.21 -20.28
CA GLN A 178 -7.44 21.78 -21.21
C GLN A 178 -8.61 22.44 -20.49
N VAL A 179 -8.33 23.20 -19.42
CA VAL A 179 -9.21 24.29 -19.00
C VAL A 179 -8.44 25.59 -19.24
N ASN A 180 -8.51 26.05 -20.48
CA ASN A 180 -8.38 27.47 -20.79
C ASN A 180 -9.80 28.05 -20.62
N ILE A 181 -10.01 28.81 -19.55
CA ILE A 181 -10.73 30.09 -19.42
C ILE A 181 -10.47 30.59 -18.00
#